data_AF-A0A377PNV3-F1
#
_entry.id   AF-A0A377PNV3-F1
#
_cell.length_a   1.000
_cell.length_b   1.000
_cell.length_c   1.000
_cell.angle_alpha   90.00
_cell.angle_beta   90.00
_cell.angle_gamma   90.00
#
_symmetry.space_group_name_H-M   'P 1'
#
loop_
_entity.id
_entity.type
_entity.pdbx_description
1 polymer ?
#
loop_
_entity_poly.entity_id
_entity_poly.type
_entity_poly.pdbx_seq_one_letter_code
_entity_poly.pdbx_strand_id
1 'polypeptide(L)'
;MTDMLQAMMPYKTAIELCALEQGSLSECNIGASGIPQSKSTTYVSSLNVSQGIITAVGQQALKGLTASLTPQFDSTSGDLSWQKNCQASGENSALVTACEQVLRFPSAGGSQ
;
A
#
# COMPACT_ATOMS: atom_id res chain seq x y z
N MET A 1 -4.26 -13.73 1.65
CA MET A 1 -4.47 -12.33 2.06
C MET A 1 -3.35 -11.83 2.98
N THR A 2 -3.01 -12.53 4.07
CA THR A 2 -1.87 -12.17 4.96
C THR A 2 -0.55 -11.99 4.22
N ASP A 3 -0.29 -12.83 3.22
CA ASP A 3 0.87 -12.69 2.32
C ASP A 3 0.94 -11.30 1.65
N MET A 4 -0.19 -10.76 1.19
CA MET A 4 -0.25 -9.42 0.59
C MET A 4 0.07 -8.32 1.61
N LEU A 5 -0.48 -8.42 2.83
CA LEU A 5 -0.13 -7.50 3.92
C LEU A 5 1.38 -7.56 4.20
N GLN A 6 1.92 -8.75 4.41
CA GLN A 6 3.34 -8.96 4.71
C GLN A 6 4.25 -8.42 3.60
N ALA A 7 3.82 -8.51 2.34
CA ALA A 7 4.55 -7.97 1.21
C ALA A 7 4.56 -6.42 1.17
N MET A 8 3.48 -5.77 1.63
CA MET A 8 3.36 -4.29 1.64
C MET A 8 4.07 -3.62 2.82
N MET A 9 4.16 -4.28 3.98
CA MET A 9 4.68 -3.65 5.21
C MET A 9 6.11 -3.09 5.11
N PRO A 10 7.08 -3.78 4.48
CA PRO A 10 8.43 -3.23 4.34
C PRO A 10 8.47 -1.94 3.52
N TYR A 11 7.64 -1.84 2.48
CA TYR A 11 7.53 -0.63 1.66
C TYR A 11 6.94 0.51 2.47
N LYS A 12 5.91 0.24 3.29
CA LYS A 12 5.33 1.24 4.21
C LYS A 12 6.41 1.87 5.09
N THR A 13 7.23 1.06 5.76
CA THR A 13 8.32 1.57 6.60
C THR A 13 9.37 2.36 5.79
N ALA A 14 9.75 1.89 4.60
CA ALA A 14 10.68 2.62 3.74
C ALA A 14 10.13 3.99 3.31
N ILE A 15 8.82 4.08 3.04
CA ILE A 15 8.16 5.33 2.67
C ILE A 15 8.05 6.27 3.88
N GLU A 16 7.82 5.75 5.08
CA GLU A 16 7.83 6.56 6.32
C GLU A 16 9.20 7.20 6.56
N LEU A 17 10.27 6.44 6.36
CA LEU A 17 11.63 6.97 6.44
C LEU A 17 11.91 7.98 5.33
N CYS A 18 11.55 7.67 4.09
CA CYS A 18 11.71 8.60 2.97
C CYS A 18 10.99 9.93 3.21
N ALA A 19 9.73 9.89 3.67
CA ALA A 19 8.97 11.11 3.97
C ALA A 19 9.60 11.93 5.10
N LEU A 20 10.14 11.27 6.12
CA LEU A 20 10.83 11.93 7.23
C LEU A 20 12.14 12.59 6.78
N GLU A 21 12.92 11.92 5.92
CA GLU A 21 14.20 12.44 5.42
C GLU A 21 14.01 13.57 4.40
N GLN A 22 13.03 13.43 3.50
CA GLN A 22 12.80 14.37 2.40
C GLN A 22 11.85 15.52 2.77
N GLY A 23 11.09 15.38 3.87
CA GLY A 23 9.99 16.29 4.21
C GLY A 23 8.88 16.32 3.17
N SER A 24 8.80 15.32 2.29
CA SER A 24 7.79 15.18 1.24
C SER A 24 7.73 13.74 0.71
N LEU A 25 6.67 13.42 -0.06
CA LEU A 25 6.49 12.11 -0.67
C LEU A 25 6.94 12.05 -2.15
N SER A 26 7.31 13.16 -2.78
CA SER A 26 7.51 13.23 -4.24
C SER A 26 8.61 12.28 -4.75
N GLU A 27 9.67 12.14 -3.95
CA GLU A 27 10.83 11.31 -4.27
C GLU A 27 10.73 9.89 -3.71
N CYS A 28 9.64 9.55 -3.03
CA CYS A 28 9.41 8.24 -2.44
C CYS A 28 8.86 7.27 -3.49
N ASN A 29 9.71 6.91 -4.46
CA ASN A 29 9.38 6.05 -5.58
C ASN A 29 10.07 4.68 -5.46
N ILE A 30 9.52 3.68 -6.14
CA ILE A 30 10.10 2.33 -6.18
C ILE A 30 11.58 2.37 -6.58
N GLY A 31 12.45 1.73 -5.80
CA GLY A 31 13.88 1.69 -6.10
C GLY A 31 14.67 2.97 -5.80
N ALA A 32 14.02 4.02 -5.27
CA ALA A 32 14.64 5.29 -4.91
C ALA A 32 14.52 5.54 -3.40
N SER A 33 15.36 6.42 -2.85
CA SER A 33 15.22 6.91 -1.46
C SER A 33 15.09 5.79 -0.41
N GLY A 34 15.88 4.71 -0.58
CA GLY A 34 15.85 3.55 0.32
C GLY A 34 14.70 2.55 0.10
N ILE A 35 13.76 2.85 -0.81
CA ILE A 35 12.63 1.97 -1.13
C ILE A 35 13.12 0.82 -2.03
N PRO A 36 12.85 -0.45 -1.65
CA PRO A 36 13.33 -1.59 -2.42
C PRO A 36 12.68 -1.69 -3.81
N GLN A 37 13.35 -2.38 -4.73
CA GLN A 37 12.76 -2.77 -6.01
C GLN A 37 11.59 -3.75 -5.82
N SER A 38 10.67 -3.77 -6.78
CA SER A 38 9.50 -4.63 -6.76
C SER A 38 9.87 -6.11 -6.57
N LYS A 39 9.09 -6.82 -5.76
CA LYS A 39 9.21 -8.27 -5.55
C LYS A 39 7.84 -8.92 -5.62
N SER A 40 7.76 -10.08 -6.26
CA SER A 40 6.60 -10.95 -6.24
C SER A 40 6.65 -11.92 -5.07
N THR A 41 5.48 -12.35 -4.61
CA THR A 41 5.30 -13.46 -3.66
C THR A 41 4.45 -14.56 -4.31
N THR A 42 4.01 -15.55 -3.56
CA THR A 42 3.06 -16.55 -4.06
C THR A 42 1.71 -15.95 -4.47
N TYR A 43 1.23 -14.92 -3.75
CA TYR A 43 -0.11 -14.33 -3.99
C TYR A 43 -0.08 -12.87 -4.45
N VAL A 44 1.09 -12.24 -4.55
CA VAL A 44 1.28 -10.90 -5.12
C VAL A 44 2.15 -11.00 -6.37
N SER A 45 1.62 -10.60 -7.52
CA SER A 45 2.37 -10.61 -8.79
C SER A 45 3.32 -9.44 -8.90
N SER A 46 2.90 -8.26 -8.43
CA SER A 46 3.72 -7.06 -8.44
C SER A 46 3.37 -6.11 -7.29
N LEU A 47 4.39 -5.35 -6.90
CA LEU A 47 4.30 -4.22 -5.99
C LEU A 47 4.91 -2.99 -6.66
N ASN A 48 4.22 -1.87 -6.61
CA ASN A 48 4.76 -0.59 -7.06
C ASN A 48 4.67 0.45 -5.95
N VAL A 49 5.59 1.41 -5.99
CA VAL A 49 5.54 2.61 -5.17
C VAL A 49 5.72 3.83 -6.07
N SER A 50 4.76 4.75 -6.01
CA SER A 50 4.81 6.03 -6.73
C SER A 50 4.39 7.12 -5.78
N GLN A 51 5.29 8.07 -5.52
CA GLN A 51 5.06 9.18 -4.58
C GLN A 51 4.51 8.70 -3.22
N GLY A 52 5.08 7.60 -2.71
CA GLY A 52 4.67 6.96 -1.47
C GLY A 52 3.41 6.08 -1.55
N ILE A 53 2.66 6.07 -2.65
CA ILE A 53 1.49 5.20 -2.79
C ILE A 53 1.96 3.77 -3.10
N ILE A 54 1.67 2.83 -2.22
CA ILE A 54 1.95 1.40 -2.42
C ILE A 54 0.77 0.80 -3.17
N THR A 55 1.02 0.09 -4.26
CA THR A 55 0.00 -0.69 -4.99
C THR A 55 0.46 -2.13 -5.14
N ALA A 56 -0.36 -3.08 -4.68
CA ALA A 56 -0.13 -4.52 -4.77
C ALA A 56 -1.18 -5.17 -5.69
N VAL A 57 -0.72 -5.94 -6.67
CA VAL A 57 -1.59 -6.70 -7.58
C VAL A 57 -1.60 -8.17 -7.16
N GLY A 58 -2.80 -8.70 -6.94
CA GLY A 58 -3.00 -10.08 -6.52
C GLY A 58 -2.88 -11.09 -7.66
N GLN A 59 -2.39 -12.28 -7.34
CA GLN A 59 -2.32 -13.44 -8.23
C GLN A 59 -2.81 -14.71 -7.53
N GLN A 60 -2.92 -15.80 -8.29
CA GLN A 60 -3.44 -17.08 -7.81
C GLN A 60 -4.82 -16.90 -7.16
N ALA A 61 -4.97 -17.25 -5.88
CA ALA A 61 -6.20 -17.07 -5.13
C ALA A 61 -6.62 -15.60 -4.94
N LEU A 62 -5.72 -14.64 -5.16
CA LEU A 62 -5.99 -13.20 -5.11
C LEU A 62 -6.09 -12.57 -6.52
N LYS A 63 -6.14 -13.38 -7.58
CA LYS A 63 -6.20 -12.87 -8.95
C LYS A 63 -7.38 -11.91 -9.11
N GLY A 64 -7.09 -10.73 -9.64
CA GLY A 64 -8.08 -9.68 -9.86
C GLY A 64 -8.27 -8.72 -8.68
N LEU A 65 -7.59 -8.94 -7.54
CA LEU A 65 -7.50 -7.99 -6.44
C LEU A 65 -6.37 -6.98 -6.69
N THR A 66 -6.66 -5.71 -6.47
CA THR A 66 -5.66 -4.64 -6.33
C THR A 66 -5.86 -4.00 -4.97
N ALA A 67 -4.80 -3.96 -4.16
CA ALA A 67 -4.81 -3.28 -2.88
C ALA A 67 -3.82 -2.11 -2.91
N SER A 68 -4.22 -0.96 -2.37
CA SER A 68 -3.35 0.20 -2.26
C SER A 68 -3.31 0.73 -0.83
N LEU A 69 -2.12 1.20 -0.43
CA LEU A 69 -1.92 1.99 0.79
C LEU A 69 -1.42 3.37 0.40
N THR A 70 -2.18 4.39 0.78
CA THR A 70 -1.93 5.79 0.46
C THR A 70 -1.48 6.51 1.73
N PRO A 71 -0.24 7.02 1.79
CA PRO A 71 0.19 7.86 2.89
C PRO A 71 -0.52 9.22 2.83
N GLN A 72 -0.84 9.78 3.99
CA GLN A 72 -1.36 11.13 4.18
C GLN A 72 -0.34 11.86 5.05
N PHE A 73 0.56 12.59 4.40
CA PHE A 73 1.64 13.33 5.04
C PHE A 73 1.22 14.78 5.26
N ASP A 74 1.29 15.24 6.50
CA ASP A 74 1.16 16.65 6.85
C ASP A 74 2.57 17.25 6.99
N SER A 75 2.99 18.06 6.02
CA SER A 75 4.31 18.71 6.04
C SER A 75 4.49 19.74 7.15
N THR A 76 3.40 20.17 7.80
CA THR A 76 3.43 21.16 8.88
C THR A 76 3.72 20.51 10.21
N SER A 77 3.04 19.40 10.52
CA SER A 77 3.26 18.66 11.77
C SER A 77 4.31 17.55 11.64
N GLY A 78 4.61 17.11 10.41
CA GLY A 78 5.42 15.92 10.15
C GLY A 78 4.65 14.62 10.34
N ASP A 79 3.34 14.68 10.62
CA ASP A 79 2.52 13.49 10.85
C ASP A 79 2.30 12.72 9.55
N LEU A 80 2.28 11.40 9.69
CA LEU A 80 2.07 10.47 8.59
C LEU A 80 1.02 9.44 8.97
N SER A 81 -0.15 9.54 8.34
CA SER A 81 -1.21 8.54 8.46
C SER A 81 -1.35 7.76 7.16
N TRP A 82 -2.13 6.68 7.16
CA TRP A 82 -2.24 5.77 6.03
C TRP A 82 -3.70 5.42 5.77
N GLN A 83 -4.07 5.37 4.50
CA GLN A 83 -5.38 4.92 4.06
C GLN A 83 -5.26 3.68 3.17
N LYS A 84 -6.21 2.76 3.28
CA LYS A 84 -6.33 1.62 2.36
C LYS A 84 -7.37 1.89 1.28
N ASN A 85 -7.21 1.16 0.18
CA ASN A 85 -8.27 0.92 -0.79
C ASN A 85 -8.08 -0.48 -1.38
N CYS A 86 -9.17 -1.23 -1.49
CA CYS A 86 -9.17 -2.60 -2.02
C CYS A 86 -10.18 -2.66 -3.16
N GLN A 87 -9.76 -3.13 -4.33
CA GLN A 87 -10.61 -3.25 -5.52
C GLN A 87 -10.48 -4.64 -6.10
N ALA A 88 -11.61 -5.27 -6.45
CA ALA A 88 -11.62 -6.57 -7.09
C ALA A 88 -12.31 -6.50 -8.46
N SER A 89 -11.76 -7.25 -9.42
CA SER A 89 -12.36 -7.43 -10.73
C SER A 89 -13.71 -8.15 -10.61
N GLY A 90 -14.71 -7.73 -11.40
CA GLY A 90 -16.02 -8.39 -11.45
C GLY A 90 -16.85 -8.30 -10.16
N GLU A 91 -16.71 -7.21 -9.40
CA GLU A 91 -17.50 -6.92 -8.19
C GLU A 91 -17.44 -8.03 -7.12
N ASN A 92 -16.28 -8.70 -6.98
CA ASN A 92 -16.08 -9.70 -5.93
C ASN A 92 -15.94 -9.04 -4.55
N SER A 93 -17.08 -8.66 -3.98
CA SER A 93 -17.18 -7.97 -2.69
C SER A 93 -16.58 -8.76 -1.53
N ALA A 94 -16.64 -10.10 -1.57
CA ALA A 94 -16.02 -10.95 -0.56
C ALA A 94 -14.49 -10.78 -0.53
N LEU A 95 -13.85 -10.67 -1.70
CA LEU A 95 -12.40 -10.45 -1.81
C LEU A 95 -12.01 -9.04 -1.34
N VAL A 96 -12.84 -8.04 -1.65
CA VAL A 96 -12.67 -6.67 -1.14
C VAL A 96 -12.79 -6.64 0.39
N THR A 97 -13.86 -7.20 0.96
CA THR A 97 -14.07 -7.25 2.41
C THR A 97 -12.93 -7.97 3.12
N ALA A 98 -12.47 -9.11 2.59
CA ALA A 98 -11.34 -9.84 3.18
C ALA A 98 -10.04 -9.01 3.12
N CYS A 99 -9.81 -8.25 2.05
CA CYS A 99 -8.67 -7.35 1.91
C CYS A 99 -8.74 -6.23 2.96
N GLU A 100 -9.92 -5.61 3.12
CA GLU A 100 -10.14 -4.52 4.09
C GLU A 100 -10.03 -4.97 5.55
N GLN A 101 -10.40 -6.21 5.87
CA GLN A 101 -10.26 -6.78 7.22
C GLN A 101 -8.80 -7.06 7.59
N VAL A 102 -7.98 -7.44 6.60
CA VAL A 102 -6.55 -7.71 6.79
C VAL A 102 -5.75 -6.41 6.81
N LEU A 103 -6.04 -5.49 5.91
CA LEU A 103 -5.46 -4.14 5.90
C LEU A 103 -6.23 -3.28 6.91
N ARG A 104 -5.80 -3.25 8.17
CA ARG A 104 -6.48 -2.47 9.23
C ARG A 104 -6.10 -0.99 9.24
N PHE A 105 -6.16 -0.35 8.07
CA PHE A 105 -6.03 1.10 7.90
C PHE A 105 -7.42 1.72 7.62
N PRO A 106 -7.64 3.00 7.94
CA PRO A 106 -8.82 3.74 7.48
C PRO A 106 -9.00 3.62 5.96
N SER A 107 -10.23 3.47 5.48
CA SER A 107 -10.49 3.54 4.03
C SER A 107 -10.47 5.00 3.57
N ALA A 108 -10.03 5.24 2.33
CA ALA A 108 -10.12 6.59 1.74
C ALA A 108 -11.59 7.06 1.74
N GLY A 109 -11.90 8.10 2.53
CA GLY A 109 -13.26 8.65 2.68
C GLY A 109 -14.11 8.08 3.83
N GLY A 110 -13.57 7.16 4.65
CA GLY A 110 -14.27 6.66 5.84
C GLY A 110 -13.92 7.48 7.08
N SER A 111 -14.83 8.35 7.53
CA SER A 111 -14.84 8.81 8.93
C SER A 111 -15.07 7.58 9.83
N GLN A 112 -14.24 7.46 10.88
CA GLN A 112 -14.44 6.50 11.97
C GLN A 112 -15.85 6.56 12.55
#